data_AF-X1B3A8-F1
#
_entry.id   AF-X1B3A8-F1
#
_cell.length_a   1.000
_cell.length_b   1.000
_cell.length_c   1.000
_cell.angle_alpha   90.00
_cell.angle_beta   90.00
_cell.angle_gamma   90.00
#
_symmetry.space_group_name_H-M   'P 1'
#
loop_
_entity.id
_entity.type
_entity.pdbx_description
1 polymer ?
#
loop_
_entity_poly.entity_id
_entity_poly.type
_entity_poly.pdbx_seq_one_letter_code
_entity_poly.pdbx_strand_id
1 'polypeptide(L)'
;MKIGIMFGNPETTPGGRALKFYSTVRIDIRRIGQIKKGEEVIGNETRVKVVKNKVAPPFKTAEFEIIYKEGISKEGDLLNLGEKLGLVEKKGAWYLYGSRKLGQGKEKAKAWLREHPKTNQELEEKVRKQMA
;
A
#
# COMPACT_ATOMS: atom_id res chain seq x y z
N MET A 1 -0.32 27.23 11.14
CA MET A 1 -0.02 26.98 12.57
C MET A 1 -1.07 27.68 13.39
N LYS A 2 -1.93 26.94 14.09
CA LYS A 2 -2.87 27.54 15.05
C LYS A 2 -2.25 27.38 16.43
N ILE A 3 -1.70 28.45 16.98
CA ILE A 3 -1.14 28.49 18.33
C ILE A 3 -2.32 28.63 19.31
N GLY A 4 -2.40 27.80 20.35
CA GLY A 4 -3.39 27.92 21.43
C GLY A 4 -4.64 27.02 21.34
N ILE A 5 -4.64 25.94 20.57
CA ILE A 5 -5.75 24.97 20.58
C ILE A 5 -5.61 24.03 21.78
N MET A 6 -6.61 24.02 22.69
CA MET A 6 -6.67 23.11 23.84
C MET A 6 -7.43 21.79 23.56
N PHE A 7 -8.16 21.69 22.44
CA PHE A 7 -8.93 20.48 22.07
C PHE A 7 -8.91 20.19 20.55
N GLY A 8 -8.69 18.93 20.16
CA GLY A 8 -8.69 18.45 18.77
C GLY A 8 -7.30 18.20 18.18
N ASN A 9 -7.23 17.76 16.92
CA ASN A 9 -5.95 17.51 16.23
C ASN A 9 -5.22 18.84 15.92
N PRO A 10 -4.01 19.09 16.44
CA PRO A 10 -3.26 20.34 16.22
C PRO A 10 -2.63 20.45 14.82
N GLU A 11 -2.61 19.38 14.03
CA GLU A 11 -1.96 19.36 12.71
C GLU A 11 -2.63 20.31 11.71
N THR A 12 -1.83 21.19 11.08
CA THR A 12 -2.27 22.11 10.04
C THR A 12 -1.38 22.03 8.80
N THR A 13 -1.98 22.05 7.60
CA THR A 13 -1.23 22.15 6.34
C THR A 13 -0.86 23.62 6.07
N PRO A 14 0.39 23.94 5.65
CA PRO A 14 0.76 25.29 5.23
C PRO A 14 0.01 25.72 3.95
N GLY A 15 0.06 27.02 3.59
CA GLY A 15 -0.62 27.54 2.40
C GLY A 15 -2.08 27.96 2.61
N GLY A 16 -2.48 28.24 3.86
CA GLY A 16 -3.82 28.74 4.19
C GLY A 16 -4.93 27.71 4.04
N ARG A 17 -6.16 28.17 3.81
CA ARG A 17 -7.35 27.30 3.75
C ARG A 17 -7.80 26.93 2.33
N ALA A 18 -7.35 27.67 1.30
CA ALA A 18 -7.80 27.49 -0.08
C ALA A 18 -7.60 26.06 -0.57
N LEU A 19 -6.40 25.50 -0.40
CA LEU A 19 -6.08 24.13 -0.83
C LEU A 19 -7.02 23.08 -0.21
N LYS A 20 -7.47 23.28 1.04
CA LYS A 20 -8.42 22.37 1.70
C LYS A 20 -9.77 22.33 1.00
N PHE A 21 -10.24 23.43 0.41
CA PHE A 21 -11.55 23.51 -0.26
C PHE A 21 -11.48 23.09 -1.74
N TYR A 22 -10.45 23.56 -2.44
CA TYR A 22 -10.28 23.34 -3.88
C TYR A 22 -9.78 21.94 -4.24
N SER A 23 -9.02 21.27 -3.36
CA SER A 23 -8.59 19.88 -3.60
C SER A 23 -9.77 18.91 -3.78
N THR A 24 -9.75 18.12 -4.85
CA THR A 24 -10.72 17.04 -5.08
C THR A 24 -10.44 15.86 -4.15
N VAL A 25 -9.16 15.52 -3.98
CA VAL A 25 -8.68 14.46 -3.10
C VAL A 25 -7.62 15.02 -2.17
N ARG A 26 -7.66 14.62 -0.89
CA ARG A 26 -6.59 14.88 0.08
C ARG A 26 -6.19 13.58 0.74
N ILE A 27 -4.88 13.41 0.88
CA ILE A 27 -4.26 12.19 1.33
C ILE A 27 -3.37 12.55 2.52
N ASP A 28 -3.57 11.87 3.65
CA ASP A 28 -2.68 11.92 4.81
C ASP A 28 -1.79 10.68 4.77
N ILE A 29 -0.48 10.88 4.70
CA ILE A 29 0.54 9.83 4.60
C ILE A 29 1.36 9.80 5.87
N ARG A 30 1.47 8.61 6.48
CA ARG A 30 2.21 8.41 7.72
C ARG A 30 3.08 7.17 7.62
N ARG A 31 4.32 7.28 8.06
CA ARG A 31 5.15 6.09 8.32
C ARG A 31 4.65 5.41 9.58
N ILE A 32 4.33 4.11 9.48
CA ILE A 32 3.88 3.29 10.62
C ILE A 32 4.96 2.32 11.12
N GLY A 33 5.93 1.97 10.28
CA GLY A 33 6.97 1.00 10.64
C GLY A 33 8.23 1.13 9.79
N GLN A 34 9.26 0.37 10.17
CA GLN A 34 10.50 0.23 9.41
C GLN A 34 10.61 -1.21 8.89
N ILE A 35 11.03 -1.35 7.64
CA ILE A 35 11.27 -2.65 7.02
C ILE A 35 12.76 -2.93 7.15
N LYS A 36 13.11 -4.04 7.80
CA LYS A 36 14.50 -4.44 8.04
C LYS A 36 14.83 -5.74 7.31
N LYS A 37 16.06 -5.85 6.81
CA LYS A 37 16.64 -7.09 6.29
C LYS A 37 17.90 -7.39 7.10
N GLY A 38 17.76 -8.26 8.08
CA GLY A 38 18.78 -8.42 9.12
C GLY A 38 18.85 -7.16 9.99
N GLU A 39 20.03 -6.54 10.05
CA GLU A 39 20.25 -5.30 10.82
C GLU A 39 19.99 -4.02 10.01
N GLU A 40 19.94 -4.10 8.68
CA GLU A 40 19.78 -2.93 7.82
C GLU A 40 18.30 -2.54 7.61
N VAL A 41 18.01 -1.25 7.68
CA VAL A 41 16.69 -0.69 7.35
C VAL A 41 16.62 -0.46 5.84
N ILE A 42 15.83 -1.28 5.16
CA ILE A 42 15.70 -1.28 3.69
C ILE A 42 14.50 -0.46 3.20
N GLY A 43 13.59 -0.06 4.10
CA GLY A 43 12.41 0.72 3.73
C GLY A 43 11.51 1.11 4.89
N ASN A 44 10.37 1.69 4.55
CA ASN A 44 9.34 2.13 5.49
C ASN A 44 8.00 1.50 5.17
N GLU A 45 7.32 1.00 6.19
CA GLU A 45 5.92 0.64 6.10
C GLU A 45 5.09 1.91 6.25
N THR A 46 4.22 2.17 5.29
CA THR A 46 3.52 3.45 5.13
C THR A 46 2.02 3.23 5.09
N ARG A 47 1.30 4.00 5.90
CA ARG A 47 -0.17 4.06 5.88
C ARG A 47 -0.61 5.37 5.27
N VAL A 48 -1.58 5.26 4.37
CA VAL A 48 -2.19 6.38 3.69
C VAL A 48 -3.69 6.40 4.00
N LYS A 49 -4.22 7.56 4.39
CA LYS A 49 -5.64 7.79 4.64
C LYS A 49 -6.18 8.84 3.68
N VAL A 50 -7.27 8.52 3.00
CA VAL A 50 -7.96 9.50 2.14
C VAL A 50 -8.84 10.39 3.03
N VAL A 51 -8.32 11.54 3.45
CA VAL A 51 -9.02 12.46 4.38
C VAL A 51 -10.07 13.34 3.70
N LYS A 52 -10.01 13.46 2.37
CA LYS A 52 -11.05 14.10 1.54
C LYS A 52 -11.12 13.39 0.21
N ASN A 53 -12.31 13.11 -0.28
CA ASN A 53 -12.55 12.57 -1.61
C ASN A 53 -13.87 13.13 -2.15
N LYS A 54 -13.85 13.78 -3.31
CA LYS A 54 -15.04 14.30 -4.00
C LYS A 54 -15.53 13.40 -5.14
N VAL A 55 -14.82 12.31 -5.47
CA VAL A 55 -15.16 11.41 -6.60
C VAL A 55 -15.59 10.01 -6.17
N ALA A 56 -15.27 9.61 -4.93
CA ALA A 56 -15.64 8.31 -4.36
C ALA A 56 -15.72 8.42 -2.83
N PRO A 57 -16.16 7.37 -2.10
CA PRO A 57 -16.25 7.42 -0.63
C PRO A 57 -14.90 7.80 0.04
N PRO A 58 -14.89 8.81 0.94
CA PRO A 58 -13.69 9.21 1.67
C PRO A 58 -13.38 8.25 2.83
N PHE A 59 -12.28 8.52 3.54
CA PHE A 59 -11.81 7.86 4.76
C PHE A 59 -11.31 6.41 4.63
N LYS A 60 -11.24 5.88 3.40
CA LYS A 60 -10.51 4.63 3.13
C LYS A 60 -9.03 4.78 3.46
N THR A 61 -8.43 3.67 3.90
CA THR A 61 -6.99 3.56 4.21
C THR A 61 -6.34 2.54 3.29
N ALA A 62 -5.09 2.78 2.93
CA ALA A 62 -4.21 1.85 2.24
C ALA A 62 -2.90 1.74 3.01
N GLU A 63 -2.33 0.54 3.02
CA GLU A 63 -1.03 0.25 3.65
C GLU A 63 -0.15 -0.40 2.61
N PHE A 64 1.09 0.09 2.50
CA PHE A 64 2.05 -0.40 1.52
C PHE A 64 3.49 -0.18 1.99
N GLU A 65 4.40 -0.90 1.36
CA GLU A 65 5.82 -0.87 1.61
C GLU A 65 6.51 0.13 0.66
N ILE A 66 7.29 1.07 1.19
CA ILE A 66 8.19 1.94 0.41
C ILE A 66 9.62 1.48 0.63
N ILE A 67 10.23 0.91 -0.40
CA ILE A 67 11.62 0.42 -0.39
C ILE A 67 12.55 1.52 -0.90
N TYR A 68 13.67 1.74 -0.20
CA TYR A 68 14.64 2.75 -0.62
C TYR A 68 15.26 2.39 -1.98
N LYS A 69 15.45 3.40 -2.83
CA LYS A 69 15.96 3.27 -4.22
C LYS A 69 15.07 2.49 -5.20
N GLU A 70 13.91 2.00 -4.75
CA GLU A 70 12.95 1.27 -5.59
C GLU A 70 11.57 1.94 -5.62
N GLY A 71 11.13 2.54 -4.51
CA GLY A 71 9.83 3.18 -4.39
C GLY A 71 8.76 2.25 -3.80
N ILE A 72 7.51 2.42 -4.23
CA ILE A 72 6.37 1.64 -3.72
C ILE A 72 6.46 0.21 -4.29
N SER A 73 6.44 -0.79 -3.40
CA SER A 73 6.52 -2.20 -3.78
C SER A 73 5.17 -2.73 -4.29
N LYS A 74 4.87 -2.48 -5.57
CA LYS A 74 3.60 -2.89 -6.20
C LYS A 74 3.36 -4.39 -6.11
N GLU A 75 4.39 -5.22 -6.32
CA GLU A 75 4.25 -6.68 -6.26
C GLU A 75 4.00 -7.16 -4.82
N GLY A 76 4.58 -6.48 -3.83
CA GLY A 76 4.33 -6.77 -2.42
C GLY A 76 2.89 -6.51 -2.02
N ASP A 77 2.34 -5.37 -2.47
CA ASP A 77 0.95 -5.01 -2.23
C ASP A 77 0.01 -5.97 -2.96
N LEU A 78 0.34 -6.34 -4.20
CA LEU A 78 -0.47 -7.26 -4.98
C LEU A 78 -0.54 -8.65 -4.33
N LEU A 79 0.56 -9.16 -3.79
CA LEU A 79 0.57 -10.42 -3.04
C LEU A 79 -0.27 -10.32 -1.76
N ASN A 80 -0.13 -9.24 -0.99
CA ASN A 80 -0.91 -9.02 0.22
C ASN A 80 -2.42 -8.96 -0.08
N LEU A 81 -2.81 -8.21 -1.13
CA LEU A 81 -4.20 -8.12 -1.57
C LEU A 81 -4.70 -9.45 -2.14
N GLY A 82 -3.87 -10.15 -2.91
CA GLY A 82 -4.19 -11.47 -3.46
C GLY A 82 -4.43 -12.51 -2.36
N GLU A 83 -3.62 -12.51 -1.30
CA GLU A 83 -3.81 -13.38 -0.13
C GLU A 83 -5.11 -13.02 0.60
N LYS A 84 -5.36 -11.72 0.81
CA LYS A 84 -6.58 -11.24 1.47
C LYS A 84 -7.86 -11.58 0.71
N LEU A 85 -7.81 -11.57 -0.62
CA LEU A 85 -8.94 -11.85 -1.51
C LEU A 85 -9.09 -13.35 -1.83
N GLY A 86 -8.18 -14.21 -1.35
CA GLY A 86 -8.17 -15.64 -1.62
C GLY A 86 -7.73 -16.01 -3.05
N LEU A 87 -7.15 -15.07 -3.79
CA LEU A 87 -6.59 -15.30 -5.14
C LEU A 87 -5.21 -15.96 -5.08
N VAL A 88 -4.45 -15.68 -4.01
CA VAL A 88 -3.14 -16.27 -3.74
C VAL A 88 -3.24 -17.12 -2.48
N GLU A 89 -2.89 -18.40 -2.58
CA GLU A 89 -2.87 -19.32 -1.44
C GLU A 89 -1.49 -19.36 -0.80
N LYS A 90 -1.47 -19.34 0.54
CA LYS A 90 -0.25 -19.53 1.32
C LYS A 90 -0.25 -20.91 1.98
N LYS A 91 0.56 -21.84 1.44
CA LYS A 91 0.76 -23.18 2.02
C LYS A 91 2.08 -23.20 2.80
N GLY A 92 1.98 -22.93 4.09
CA GLY A 92 3.15 -22.76 4.97
C GLY A 92 3.98 -21.54 4.54
N ALA A 93 5.21 -21.78 4.10
CA ALA A 93 6.10 -20.72 3.59
C ALA A 93 5.95 -20.47 2.08
N TRP A 94 5.13 -21.25 1.36
CA TRP A 94 4.99 -21.15 -0.09
C TRP A 94 3.78 -20.30 -0.50
N TYR A 95 4.00 -19.41 -1.48
CA TYR A 95 2.93 -18.67 -2.15
C TYR A 95 2.56 -19.39 -3.46
N LEU A 96 1.27 -19.64 -3.65
CA LEU A 96 0.71 -20.28 -4.82
C LEU A 96 -0.36 -19.39 -5.46
N TYR A 97 -0.38 -19.34 -6.78
CA TYR A 97 -1.43 -18.69 -7.55
C TYR A 97 -2.06 -19.73 -8.47
N GLY A 98 -3.27 -20.19 -8.11
CA GLY A 98 -3.88 -21.37 -8.70
C GLY A 98 -2.95 -22.59 -8.57
N SER A 99 -2.49 -23.13 -9.69
CA SER A 99 -1.56 -24.28 -9.73
C SER A 99 -0.08 -23.88 -9.79
N ARG A 100 0.25 -22.58 -9.88
CA ARG A 100 1.63 -22.10 -10.01
C ARG A 100 2.24 -21.80 -8.65
N LYS A 101 3.48 -22.24 -8.44
CA LYS A 101 4.28 -21.88 -7.25
C LYS A 101 5.02 -20.58 -7.55
N LEU A 102 4.67 -19.51 -6.85
CA LEU A 102 5.31 -18.19 -6.99
C LEU A 102 6.66 -18.14 -6.28
N GLY A 103 6.79 -18.84 -5.15
CA GLY A 103 8.05 -18.91 -4.42
C GLY A 103 7.88 -19.21 -2.93
N GLN A 104 9.00 -19.54 -2.28
CA GLN A 104 9.08 -19.70 -0.83
C GLN A 104 9.41 -18.35 -0.18
N GLY A 105 8.46 -17.81 0.58
CA GLY A 105 8.56 -16.51 1.22
C GLY A 105 8.16 -15.35 0.30
N LYS A 106 7.83 -14.21 0.93
CA LYS A 106 7.28 -13.03 0.25
C LYS A 106 8.28 -12.44 -0.76
N GLU A 107 9.56 -12.38 -0.42
CA GLU A 107 10.61 -11.84 -1.30
C GLU A 107 10.77 -12.64 -2.60
N LYS A 108 10.81 -13.98 -2.52
CA LYS A 108 10.91 -14.81 -3.73
C LYS A 108 9.66 -14.71 -4.60
N ALA A 109 8.48 -14.64 -3.98
CA ALA A 109 7.23 -14.44 -4.72
C ALA A 109 7.18 -13.06 -5.41
N LYS A 110 7.68 -12.00 -4.76
CA LYS A 110 7.83 -10.67 -5.36
C LYS A 110 8.76 -10.71 -6.58
N ALA A 111 9.94 -11.32 -6.44
CA ALA A 111 10.89 -11.47 -7.54
C ALA A 111 10.28 -12.24 -8.73
N TRP A 112 9.58 -13.34 -8.46
CA TRP A 112 8.93 -14.14 -9.50
C TRP A 112 7.86 -13.36 -10.26
N LEU A 113 7.03 -12.55 -9.57
CA LEU A 113 6.04 -11.70 -10.21
C LEU A 113 6.66 -10.62 -11.11
N ARG A 114 7.82 -10.08 -10.73
CA ARG A 114 8.58 -9.12 -11.56
C ARG A 114 9.10 -9.77 -12.84
N GLU A 115 9.59 -11.00 -12.74
CA GLU A 115 10.08 -11.77 -13.89
C GLU A 115 8.94 -12.23 -14.83
N HIS A 116 7.71 -12.34 -14.32
CA HIS A 116 6.55 -12.83 -15.06
C HIS A 116 5.43 -11.77 -15.20
N PRO A 117 5.64 -10.71 -16.01
CA PRO A 117 4.73 -9.57 -16.10
C PRO A 117 3.33 -9.96 -16.58
N LYS A 118 3.19 -10.99 -17.42
CA LYS A 118 1.88 -11.50 -17.86
C LYS A 118 1.03 -12.00 -16.69
N THR A 119 1.63 -12.79 -15.79
CA THR A 119 0.92 -13.29 -14.60
C THR A 119 0.64 -12.17 -13.61
N ASN A 120 1.57 -11.22 -13.48
CA ASN A 120 1.41 -10.05 -12.63
C ASN A 120 0.20 -9.19 -13.05
N GLN A 121 0.07 -8.91 -14.35
CA GLN A 121 -1.09 -8.19 -14.90
C GLN A 121 -2.39 -8.97 -14.72
N GLU A 122 -2.39 -10.27 -14.99
CA GLU A 122 -3.57 -11.12 -14.80
C GLU A 122 -4.06 -11.10 -13.33
N LEU A 123 -3.14 -11.22 -12.38
CA LEU A 123 -3.46 -11.15 -10.95
C LEU A 123 -3.96 -9.74 -10.56
N GLU A 124 -3.32 -8.68 -11.07
CA GLU A 124 -3.75 -7.30 -10.84
C GLU A 124 -5.18 -7.05 -11.35
N GLU A 125 -5.51 -7.52 -12.54
CA GLU A 125 -6.87 -7.38 -13.08
C GLU A 125 -7.91 -8.10 -12.23
N LYS A 126 -7.61 -9.33 -11.78
CA LYS A 126 -8.53 -10.08 -10.90
C LYS A 126 -8.73 -9.38 -9.56
N VAL A 127 -7.65 -8.90 -8.95
CA VAL A 127 -7.71 -8.11 -7.70
C VAL A 127 -8.56 -6.86 -7.89
N ARG A 128 -8.33 -6.09 -8.96
CA ARG A 128 -9.11 -4.88 -9.26
C ARG A 128 -10.60 -5.18 -9.49
N LYS A 129 -10.92 -6.24 -10.22
CA LYS A 129 -12.31 -6.65 -10.48
C LYS A 129 -13.06 -7.04 -9.21
N GLN A 130 -12.39 -7.68 -8.25
CA GLN A 130 -13.02 -8.11 -6.99
C GLN A 130 -13.16 -6.97 -5.97
N MET A 131 -12.40 -5.88 -6.14
CA MET A 131 -12.45 -4.69 -5.28
C MET A 131 -13.28 -3.53 -5.86
N ALA A 132 -13.68 -3.61 -7.13
CA ALA A 132 -14.56 -2.66 -7.80
C ALA A 132 -16.00 -2.81 -7.31
#